data_AF-A0A519L0L6-F1
#
_entry.id   AF-A0A519L0L6-F1
#
_cell.length_a   1.000
_cell.length_b   1.000
_cell.length_c   1.000
_cell.angle_alpha   90.00
_cell.angle_beta   90.00
_cell.angle_gamma   90.00
#
_symmetry.space_group_name_H-M   'P 1'
#
loop_
_entity.id
_entity.type
_entity.pdbx_description
1 polymer ?
#
loop_
_entity_poly.entity_id
_entity_poly.type
_entity_poly.pdbx_seq_one_letter_code
_entity_poly.pdbx_strand_id
1 'polypeptide(L)' 'MTQLSSAGSPGFSAGVTADLSEGQIINGKIAVWMNGSLRPVERWEAVHELSWLSGSPIPETQARARRIRAALEQAGAVQ' A
#
# COMPACT_ATOMS: atom_id res chain seq x y z
N MET A 1 23.72 44.13 -19.37
CA MET A 1 22.53 43.40 -18.88
C MET A 1 22.85 41.93 -19.02
N THR A 2 23.30 41.31 -17.95
CA THR A 2 23.92 39.97 -17.95
C THR A 2 22.86 38.90 -17.77
N GLN A 3 22.80 37.95 -18.71
CA GLN A 3 22.07 36.68 -18.56
C GLN A 3 22.60 35.93 -17.34
N LEU A 4 21.72 35.59 -16.39
CA LEU A 4 22.02 34.59 -15.38
C LEU A 4 21.56 33.21 -15.90
N SER A 5 22.53 32.42 -16.34
CA SER A 5 22.40 30.98 -16.51
C SER A 5 23.00 30.30 -15.26
N SER A 6 22.17 29.66 -14.44
CA SER A 6 22.46 28.50 -13.58
C SER A 6 21.30 28.38 -12.59
N ALA A 7 20.84 27.20 -12.18
CA ALA A 7 21.49 25.91 -12.14
C ALA A 7 20.49 24.82 -12.53
N GLY A 8 21.00 23.78 -13.19
CA GLY A 8 20.29 22.51 -13.27
C GLY A 8 20.09 21.98 -11.86
N SER A 9 18.83 21.80 -11.48
CA SER A 9 18.51 20.95 -10.33
C SER A 9 18.93 19.53 -10.67
N PRO A 10 19.72 18.86 -9.83
CA PRO A 10 20.10 17.48 -10.07
C PRO A 10 18.84 16.64 -10.13
N GLY A 11 18.77 15.77 -11.14
CA GLY A 11 17.73 14.77 -11.26
C GLY A 11 17.62 14.00 -9.96
N PHE A 12 16.53 14.23 -9.23
CA PHE A 12 15.98 13.17 -8.41
C PHE A 12 15.56 12.11 -9.41
N SER A 13 16.43 11.11 -9.60
CA SER A 13 15.98 9.80 -10.01
C SER A 13 14.93 9.39 -9.00
N ALA A 14 13.67 9.66 -9.32
CA ALA A 14 12.53 8.93 -8.78
C ALA A 14 12.75 7.48 -9.23
N GLY A 15 13.69 6.80 -8.56
CA GLY A 15 13.70 5.36 -8.53
C GLY A 15 12.30 4.98 -8.12
N VAL A 16 11.65 4.14 -8.92
CA VAL A 16 10.28 3.69 -8.80
C VAL A 16 10.00 3.23 -7.37
N THR A 17 9.67 4.17 -6.47
CA THR A 17 8.84 3.90 -5.31
C THR A 17 7.46 3.90 -5.90
N ALA A 18 7.06 2.76 -6.46
CA ALA A 18 5.68 2.54 -6.83
C ALA A 18 4.82 3.02 -5.66
N ASP A 19 3.84 3.88 -5.92
CA ASP A 19 2.88 4.41 -4.94
C ASP A 19 2.17 3.24 -4.27
N LEU A 20 2.81 2.68 -3.23
CA LEU A 20 2.33 1.51 -2.55
C LEU A 20 1.03 1.90 -1.86
N SER A 21 -0.06 1.25 -2.25
CA SER A 21 -1.39 1.53 -1.71
C SER A 21 -1.90 0.32 -0.95
N GLU A 22 -2.58 0.53 0.16
CA GLU A 22 -3.16 -0.57 0.94
C GLU A 22 -4.19 -1.35 0.12
N GLY A 23 -4.07 -2.68 0.11
CA GLY A 23 -4.84 -3.57 -0.76
C GLY A 23 -4.26 -3.73 -2.17
N GLN A 24 -3.09 -3.17 -2.47
CA GLN A 24 -2.42 -3.44 -3.74
C GLN A 24 -1.76 -4.82 -3.75
N ILE A 25 -1.87 -5.54 -4.86
CA ILE A 25 -1.21 -6.84 -5.05
C ILE A 25 0.13 -6.61 -5.76
N ILE A 26 1.22 -7.10 -5.17
CA ILE A 26 2.59 -6.98 -5.72
C ILE A 26 3.27 -8.33 -5.58
N ASN A 27 3.65 -8.94 -6.71
CA ASN A 27 4.29 -10.26 -6.75
C ASN A 27 3.54 -11.33 -5.94
N GLY A 28 2.21 -11.32 -5.99
CA GLY A 28 1.34 -12.26 -5.26
C GLY A 28 1.14 -11.96 -3.77
N LYS A 29 1.80 -10.93 -3.25
CA LYS A 29 1.66 -10.40 -1.88
C LYS A 29 0.68 -9.24 -1.85
N ILE A 30 0.12 -8.94 -0.68
CA ILE A 30 -0.85 -7.85 -0.50
C ILE A 30 -0.21 -6.76 0.34
N ALA A 31 -0.27 -5.52 -0.13
CA ALA A 31 0.21 -4.36 0.60
C ALA A 31 -0.72 -4.05 1.78
N VAL A 32 -0.18 -4.10 3.00
CA VAL A 32 -0.94 -3.91 4.24
C VAL A 32 -0.15 -3.01 5.19
N TRP A 33 -0.83 -2.08 5.87
CA TRP A 33 -0.23 -1.33 6.97
C TRP A 33 -0.12 -2.24 8.20
N MET A 34 1.12 -2.60 8.56
CA MET A 34 1.39 -3.48 9.69
C MET A 34 2.57 -2.90 10.48
N ASN A 35 2.42 -2.80 11.80
CA ASN A 35 3.44 -2.23 12.70
C ASN A 35 3.92 -0.83 12.28
N GLY A 36 3.00 0.02 11.81
CA GLY A 36 3.30 1.40 11.41
C GLY A 36 4.03 1.53 10.07
N SER A 37 4.10 0.47 9.26
CA SER A 37 4.69 0.51 7.92
C SER A 37 3.78 -0.17 6.90
N LEU A 38 3.62 0.45 5.73
CA LEU A 38 2.94 -0.17 4.60
C LEU A 38 3.93 -1.08 3.87
N ARG A 39 3.64 -2.38 3.83
CA ARG A 39 4.52 -3.36 3.20
C ARG A 39 3.74 -4.48 2.52
N PRO A 40 4.27 -5.08 1.44
CA PRO A 40 3.71 -6.31 0.89
C PRO A 40 3.89 -7.46 1.89
N VAL A 41 2.79 -8.06 2.31
CA VAL A 41 2.73 -9.20 3.23
C VAL A 41 2.15 -10.43 2.55
N GLU A 42 2.38 -11.60 3.13
CA GLU A 42 1.76 -12.84 2.65
C GLU A 42 0.23 -12.80 2.82
N ARG A 43 -0.47 -13.62 2.04
CA ARG A 43 -1.95 -13.69 2.09
C ARG A 43 -2.48 -13.97 3.50
N TRP A 44 -1.84 -14.89 4.22
CA TRP A 44 -2.26 -15.25 5.57
C TRP A 44 -2.11 -14.06 6.54
N GLU A 45 -1.03 -13.27 6.43
CA GLU A 45 -0.82 -12.05 7.21
C GLU A 45 -1.91 -11.00 6.89
N ALA A 46 -2.25 -10.84 5.62
CA ALA A 46 -3.33 -9.95 5.19
C ALA A 46 -4.71 -10.40 5.70
N VAL A 47 -4.97 -11.71 5.80
CA VAL A 47 -6.20 -12.26 6.40
C VAL A 47 -6.26 -11.95 7.91
N HIS A 48 -5.15 -12.07 8.63
CA HIS A 48 -5.10 -11.71 10.05
C HIS A 48 -5.36 -10.22 10.27
N GLU A 49 -4.71 -9.36 9.48
CA GLU A 49 -4.98 -7.92 9.54
C GLU A 49 -6.46 -7.63 9.22
N LEU A 50 -7.00 -8.24 8.15
CA LEU A 50 -8.41 -8.07 7.80
C LEU A 50 -9.34 -8.46 8.96
N SER A 51 -9.08 -9.58 9.63
CA SER A 51 -9.86 -10.04 10.77
C SER A 51 -9.80 -9.03 11.93
N TRP A 52 -8.61 -8.50 12.23
CA TRP A 52 -8.42 -7.48 13.27
C TRP A 52 -9.15 -6.17 12.91
N LEU A 53 -9.00 -5.68 11.68
CA LEU A 53 -9.63 -4.45 11.21
C LEU A 53 -11.16 -4.55 11.13
N SER A 54 -11.69 -5.73 10.78
CA SER A 54 -13.14 -5.95 10.62
C SER A 54 -13.91 -5.84 11.94
N GLY A 55 -13.24 -6.05 13.08
CA GLY A 55 -13.82 -5.83 14.40
C GLY A 55 -13.89 -4.36 14.84
N SER A 56 -13.28 -3.44 14.09
CA SER A 56 -13.21 -2.03 14.48
C SER A 56 -14.51 -1.27 14.17
N PRO A 57 -14.99 -0.43 15.10
CA PRO A 57 -16.12 0.47 14.83
C PRO A 57 -15.70 1.74 14.05
N ILE A 58 -14.40 1.95 13.84
CA ILE A 58 -13.88 3.17 13.19
C ILE A 58 -14.09 3.07 11.67
N PRO A 59 -14.80 4.03 11.03
CA PRO A 59 -15.11 3.96 9.60
C PRO A 59 -13.88 3.88 8.69
N GLU A 60 -12.80 4.58 9.06
CA GLU A 60 -11.54 4.53 8.32
C GLU A 60 -10.92 3.14 8.37
N THR A 61 -10.87 2.51 9.55
CA THR A 61 -10.38 1.14 9.73
C THR A 61 -11.20 0.14 8.91
N GLN A 62 -12.52 0.32 8.84
CA GLN A 62 -13.37 -0.50 7.98
C GLN A 62 -13.11 -0.26 6.48
N ALA A 63 -12.79 0.97 6.07
CA ALA A 63 -12.39 1.24 4.70
C ALA A 63 -11.09 0.51 4.33
N ARG A 64 -10.13 0.48 5.25
CA ARG A 64 -8.90 -0.31 5.12
C ARG A 64 -9.20 -1.80 4.99
N ALA A 65 -10.05 -2.35 5.87
CA ALA A 65 -10.51 -3.74 5.80
C ALA A 65 -11.13 -4.07 4.43
N ARG A 66 -12.00 -3.20 3.88
CA ARG A 66 -12.60 -3.41 2.56
C ARG A 66 -11.56 -3.50 1.43
N ARG A 67 -10.51 -2.67 1.46
CA ARG A 67 -9.43 -2.72 0.46
C ARG A 67 -8.65 -4.03 0.54
N ILE A 68 -8.28 -4.46 1.75
CA ILE A 68 -7.55 -5.72 1.97
C ILE A 68 -8.41 -6.92 1.55
N ARG A 69 -9.71 -6.91 1.87
CA ARG A 69 -10.66 -7.94 1.44
C ARG A 69 -10.74 -8.03 -0.09
N ALA A 70 -10.91 -6.91 -0.78
CA ALA A 70 -10.94 -6.90 -2.24
C ALA A 70 -9.64 -7.44 -2.85
N ALA A 71 -8.49 -7.13 -2.25
CA ALA A 71 -7.19 -7.66 -2.67
C ALA A 71 -7.09 -9.18 -2.47
N LEU A 72 -7.58 -9.69 -1.35
CA LEU A 72 -7.61 -11.12 -1.05
C LEU A 72 -8.54 -11.88 -2.01
N GLU A 73 -9.71 -11.33 -2.33
CA GLU A 73 -10.64 -11.88 -3.31
C GLU A 73 -10.00 -11.92 -4.71
N GLN A 74 -9.37 -10.82 -5.15
CA GLN A 74 -8.62 -10.76 -6.42
C GLN A 74 -7.45 -11.74 -6.47
N ALA A 75 -6.78 -11.99 -5.34
CA ALA A 75 -5.68 -12.94 -5.25
C ALA A 75 -6.15 -14.41 -5.19
N GLY A 76 -7.47 -14.67 -5.23
CA GLY A 76 -8.05 -16.01 -5.13
C GLY A 76 -7.93 -16.63 -3.74
N ALA A 77 -7.74 -15.81 -2.70
CA ALA A 77 -7.55 -16.25 -1.32
C ALA A 77 -8.86 -16.30 -0.50
N VAL A 78 -9.93 -15.69 -1.00
CA VAL A 78 -11.26 -15.67 -0.35
C VAL A 78 -12.28 -15.94 -1.45
N GLN A 79 -13.00 -17.07 -1.34
CA GLN A 79 -14.16 -17.44 -2.15
C GLN A 79 -15.43 -17.30 -1.31
#